data_AF-A0A3D2KEB5-F1
#
_entry.id   AF-A0A3D2KEB5-F1
#
_cell.length_a   1.000
_cell.length_b   1.000
_cell.length_c   1.000
_cell.angle_alpha   90.00
_cell.angle_beta   90.00
_cell.angle_gamma   90.00
#
_symmetry.space_group_name_H-M   'P 1'
#
loop_
_entity.id
_entity.type
_entity.pdbx_description
1 polymer ?
#
loop_
_entity_poly.entity_id
_entity_poly.type
_entity_poly.pdbx_seq_one_letter_code
_entity_poly.pdbx_strand_id
1 'polypeptide(L)'
;MSGWNLKSGELNRVFVSEDEYWSLFNFVYSDSCLKRNTYKYGLIKSIMDNLFNCRFEKENQVYYLPYKDIFYRFTVNYWNLVLKYHLKQMRPDGKSAVSKIESILLEKARGNDAIKGLEFSSLRDVDQTDIVKKVSESCRRNVVGALFNDMDGKLYGFDLKGSGIYIAESGYNFMLKYKAELEKLNYYAWAKFMEKINDDGVLVRLLDKLELATPRRDNLAVYREVLYREFEECNCFYCGKKLGFDGKSAHVDHFIPWSYVKDDKLWNFVLSCPRCNEKKNNKIPAERYLEIVLKRNEKIKVSSNEIVQIDFECYNPERFLRIWKYAQLSGMKQFANL
;
A
#
# COMPACT_ATOMS: atom_id res chain seq x y z
N MET A 1 -12.56 27.89 -2.85
CA MET A 1 -11.61 27.92 -1.70
C MET A 1 -10.50 26.93 -2.00
N SER A 2 -9.22 27.24 -1.74
CA SER A 2 -8.14 26.30 -2.06
C SER A 2 -8.24 25.03 -1.19
N GLY A 3 -8.26 23.85 -1.81
CA GLY A 3 -8.58 22.57 -1.13
C GLY A 3 -7.73 22.26 0.12
N TRP A 4 -6.48 22.73 0.18
CA TRP A 4 -5.61 22.56 1.36
C TRP A 4 -6.12 23.27 2.63
N ASN A 5 -7.08 24.20 2.51
CA ASN A 5 -7.70 24.87 3.66
C ASN A 5 -8.91 24.10 4.23
N LEU A 6 -9.45 23.12 3.50
CA LEU A 6 -10.62 22.35 3.91
C LEU A 6 -10.32 21.56 5.19
N LYS A 7 -11.21 21.69 6.19
CA LYS A 7 -11.13 20.93 7.45
C LYS A 7 -11.91 19.63 7.40
N SER A 8 -12.93 19.59 6.55
CA SER A 8 -13.72 18.42 6.21
C SER A 8 -14.26 18.58 4.79
N GLY A 9 -14.73 17.49 4.21
CA GLY A 9 -15.40 17.47 2.92
C GLY A 9 -16.34 16.27 2.86
N GLU A 10 -17.59 16.52 2.51
CA GLU A 10 -18.59 15.46 2.33
C GLU A 10 -18.34 14.73 1.01
N LEU A 11 -18.50 13.41 1.03
CA LEU A 11 -18.38 12.60 -0.17
C LEU A 11 -19.50 12.98 -1.14
N ASN A 12 -19.13 13.33 -2.37
CA ASN A 12 -20.08 13.50 -3.46
C ASN A 12 -20.64 12.12 -3.85
N ARG A 13 -21.95 11.93 -3.63
CA ARG A 13 -22.66 10.65 -3.84
C ARG A 13 -23.28 10.52 -5.23
N VAL A 14 -23.00 11.44 -6.15
CA VAL A 14 -23.42 11.29 -7.55
C VAL A 14 -22.76 10.05 -8.13
N PHE A 15 -23.45 9.35 -9.04
CA PHE A 15 -22.86 8.24 -9.78
C PHE A 15 -21.64 8.70 -10.58
N VAL A 16 -20.54 7.95 -10.47
CA VAL A 16 -19.27 8.24 -11.15
C VAL A 16 -18.88 7.04 -11.99
N SER A 17 -18.70 7.24 -13.29
CA SER A 17 -18.28 6.19 -14.22
C SER A 17 -16.78 5.88 -14.12
N GLU A 18 -16.34 4.76 -14.69
CA GLU A 18 -14.91 4.47 -14.79
C GLU A 18 -14.16 5.52 -15.63
N ASP A 19 -14.77 6.02 -16.72
CA ASP A 19 -14.19 7.08 -17.56
C ASP A 19 -14.01 8.39 -16.79
N GLU A 20 -14.98 8.72 -15.92
CA GLU A 20 -14.89 9.90 -15.08
C GLU A 20 -13.78 9.74 -14.02
N TYR A 21 -13.66 8.58 -13.37
CA TYR A 21 -12.51 8.33 -12.48
C TYR A 21 -11.18 8.40 -13.22
N TRP A 22 -11.07 7.82 -14.42
CA TRP A 22 -9.87 7.96 -15.25
C TRP A 22 -9.56 9.43 -15.53
N SER A 23 -10.55 10.23 -15.89
CA SER A 23 -10.40 11.68 -16.10
C SER A 23 -9.88 12.39 -14.85
N LEU A 24 -10.45 12.12 -13.67
CA LEU A 24 -10.03 12.71 -12.39
C LEU A 24 -8.58 12.33 -12.03
N PHE A 25 -8.22 11.05 -12.12
CA PHE A 25 -6.85 10.60 -11.86
C PHE A 25 -5.86 11.20 -12.87
N ASN A 26 -6.21 11.22 -14.16
CA ASN A 26 -5.37 11.83 -15.19
C ASN A 26 -5.18 13.33 -14.96
N PHE A 27 -6.22 14.05 -14.56
CA PHE A 27 -6.11 15.45 -14.15
C PHE A 27 -5.12 15.59 -12.99
N VAL A 28 -5.27 14.79 -11.92
CA VAL A 28 -4.37 14.83 -10.77
C VAL A 28 -2.93 14.49 -11.16
N TYR A 29 -2.68 13.58 -12.09
CA TYR A 29 -1.33 13.27 -12.55
C TYR A 29 -0.75 14.27 -13.57
N SER A 30 -1.59 15.08 -14.21
CA SER A 30 -1.17 16.07 -15.20
C SER A 30 -0.45 17.29 -14.59
N ASP A 31 0.20 18.06 -15.45
CA ASP A 31 0.77 19.37 -15.11
C ASP A 31 -0.31 20.45 -14.86
N SER A 32 -1.56 20.21 -15.29
CA SER A 32 -2.71 21.12 -15.05
C SER A 32 -3.18 21.11 -13.60
N CYS A 33 -3.00 20.00 -12.87
CA CYS A 33 -3.25 19.97 -11.44
C CYS A 33 -2.05 20.57 -10.70
N LEU A 34 -2.24 21.76 -10.11
CA LEU A 34 -1.19 22.47 -9.39
C LEU A 34 -0.67 21.68 -8.18
N LYS A 35 0.65 21.54 -8.10
CA LYS A 35 1.35 20.82 -7.02
C LYS A 35 2.56 21.61 -6.56
N ARG A 36 2.60 21.88 -5.25
CA ARG A 36 3.77 22.49 -4.59
C ARG A 36 4.79 21.45 -4.12
N ASN A 37 4.28 20.30 -3.69
CA ASN A 37 5.05 19.17 -3.19
C ASN A 37 4.50 17.86 -3.74
N THR A 38 5.20 16.77 -3.45
CA THR A 38 4.88 15.42 -3.91
C THR A 38 3.74 14.75 -3.14
N TYR A 39 3.12 15.45 -2.18
CA TYR A 39 2.23 14.82 -1.21
C TYR A 39 1.01 14.16 -1.84
N LYS A 40 0.43 14.72 -2.93
CA LYS A 40 -0.71 14.09 -3.61
C LYS A 40 -0.34 12.70 -4.15
N TYR A 41 0.84 12.54 -4.76
CA TYR A 41 1.35 11.25 -5.22
C TYR A 41 1.57 10.28 -4.05
N GLY A 42 2.15 10.79 -2.96
CA GLY A 42 2.33 10.02 -1.73
C GLY A 42 1.00 9.54 -1.14
N LEU A 43 -0.02 10.41 -1.08
CA LEU A 43 -1.33 10.09 -0.52
C LEU A 43 -2.06 9.07 -1.38
N ILE A 44 -2.08 9.25 -2.70
CA ILE A 44 -2.67 8.27 -3.63
C ILE A 44 -1.97 6.92 -3.46
N LYS A 45 -0.64 6.89 -3.39
CA LYS A 45 0.10 5.66 -3.14
C LYS A 45 -0.29 5.00 -1.82
N SER A 46 -0.36 5.78 -0.74
CA SER A 46 -0.76 5.29 0.58
C SER A 46 -2.19 4.74 0.63
N ILE A 47 -3.12 5.32 -0.14
CA ILE A 47 -4.48 4.79 -0.27
C ILE A 47 -4.46 3.48 -1.07
N MET A 48 -3.76 3.44 -2.20
CA MET A 48 -3.65 2.23 -3.04
C MET A 48 -3.00 1.05 -2.30
N ASP A 49 -2.02 1.31 -1.44
CA ASP A 49 -1.34 0.29 -0.63
C ASP A 49 -2.17 -0.20 0.56
N ASN A 50 -3.28 0.46 0.87
CA ASN A 50 -4.17 0.11 1.95
C ASN A 50 -5.56 -0.32 1.48
N LEU A 51 -5.78 -0.53 0.18
CA LEU A 51 -7.10 -0.97 -0.32
C LEU A 51 -7.57 -2.27 0.38
N PHE A 52 -6.65 -3.13 0.80
CA PHE A 52 -6.98 -4.36 1.52
C PHE A 52 -7.32 -4.14 2.99
N ASN A 53 -6.87 -3.03 3.56
CA ASN A 53 -7.09 -2.63 4.96
C ASN A 53 -8.34 -1.76 5.13
N CYS A 54 -9.09 -1.51 4.05
CA CYS A 54 -10.35 -0.79 4.09
C CYS A 54 -11.49 -1.64 4.69
N ARG A 55 -12.24 -1.04 5.61
CA ARG A 55 -13.43 -1.62 6.25
C ARG A 55 -14.68 -1.15 5.52
N PHE A 56 -15.54 -2.08 5.12
CA PHE A 56 -16.77 -1.73 4.40
C PHE A 56 -17.89 -1.35 5.37
N GLU A 57 -18.43 -0.15 5.21
CA GLU A 57 -19.57 0.37 5.98
C GLU A 57 -20.85 0.26 5.15
N LYS A 58 -21.65 -0.78 5.44
CA LYS A 58 -22.86 -1.12 4.68
C LYS A 58 -23.90 0.00 4.65
N GLU A 59 -24.09 0.70 5.76
CA GLU A 59 -25.11 1.76 5.88
C GLU A 59 -24.89 2.90 4.87
N ASN A 60 -23.62 3.24 4.65
CA ASN A 60 -23.22 4.36 3.80
C ASN A 60 -22.70 3.92 2.43
N GLN A 61 -22.51 2.62 2.18
CA GLN A 61 -21.90 2.06 0.97
C GLN A 61 -20.51 2.70 0.70
N VAL A 62 -19.69 2.78 1.74
CA VAL A 62 -18.34 3.35 1.69
C VAL A 62 -17.31 2.42 2.30
N TYR A 63 -16.05 2.66 1.96
CA TYR A 63 -14.89 1.98 2.52
C TYR A 63 -14.15 2.95 3.43
N TYR A 64 -14.17 2.69 4.73
CA TYR A 64 -13.43 3.45 5.72
C TYR A 64 -11.95 3.04 5.74
N LEU A 65 -11.08 4.05 5.73
CA LEU A 65 -9.63 3.86 5.83
C LEU A 65 -9.03 4.81 6.89
N PRO A 66 -8.39 4.30 7.96
CA PRO A 66 -7.87 5.13 9.04
C PRO A 66 -6.67 5.98 8.60
N TYR A 67 -6.56 7.19 9.17
CA TYR A 67 -5.38 8.03 8.96
C TYR A 67 -4.09 7.38 9.47
N LYS A 68 -4.16 6.56 10.53
CA LYS A 68 -3.00 5.83 11.03
C LYS A 68 -2.37 4.99 9.91
N ASP A 69 -3.18 4.25 9.17
CA ASP A 69 -2.70 3.32 8.13
C ASP A 69 -2.25 4.06 6.88
N ILE A 70 -2.97 5.13 6.50
CA ILE A 70 -2.59 6.03 5.40
C ILE A 70 -1.22 6.65 5.70
N PHE A 71 -1.06 7.29 6.86
CA PHE A 71 0.15 8.03 7.17
C PHE A 71 1.32 7.14 7.61
N TYR A 72 1.05 5.89 8.02
CA TYR A 72 2.09 4.87 8.12
C TYR A 72 2.72 4.60 6.75
N ARG A 73 1.91 4.19 5.75
CA ARG A 73 2.42 3.96 4.38
C ARG A 73 3.00 5.23 3.76
N PHE A 74 2.40 6.39 4.03
CA PHE A 74 2.93 7.68 3.59
C PHE A 74 4.35 7.87 4.13
N THR A 75 4.56 7.74 5.44
CA THR A 75 5.87 7.88 6.08
C THR A 75 6.89 6.90 5.49
N VAL A 76 6.52 5.63 5.32
CA VAL A 76 7.40 4.61 4.71
C VAL A 76 7.84 5.02 3.31
N ASN A 77 6.90 5.44 2.46
CA ASN A 77 7.18 5.83 1.08
C ASN A 77 8.18 7.00 0.99
N TYR A 78 8.21 7.91 1.96
CA TYR A 78 9.15 9.04 1.98
C TYR A 78 10.46 8.75 2.70
N TRP A 79 10.52 7.73 3.56
CA TRP A 79 11.67 7.44 4.41
C TRP A 79 12.97 7.35 3.62
N ASN A 80 13.04 6.43 2.65
CA ASN A 80 14.23 6.22 1.83
C ASN A 80 14.43 7.33 0.79
N LEU A 81 13.35 7.90 0.25
CA LEU A 81 13.44 9.03 -0.69
C LEU A 81 14.19 10.20 -0.07
N VAL A 82 13.88 10.53 1.19
CA VAL A 82 14.50 11.65 1.90
C VAL A 82 15.84 11.28 2.51
N LEU A 83 15.91 10.20 3.29
CA LEU A 83 17.09 9.92 4.13
C LEU A 83 18.23 9.22 3.39
N LYS A 84 17.91 8.34 2.45
CA LYS A 84 18.89 7.54 1.71
C LYS A 84 19.22 8.13 0.36
N TYR A 85 18.22 8.61 -0.37
CA TYR A 85 18.39 9.15 -1.72
C TYR A 85 18.48 10.67 -1.77
N HIS A 86 18.24 11.36 -0.64
CA HIS A 86 18.34 12.81 -0.51
C HIS A 86 17.50 13.59 -1.55
N LEU A 87 16.36 13.02 -1.92
CA LEU A 87 15.43 13.62 -2.87
C LEU A 87 14.55 14.66 -2.16
N LYS A 88 14.64 15.90 -2.62
CA LYS A 88 13.72 16.98 -2.26
C LYS A 88 12.30 16.63 -2.67
N GLN A 89 11.33 17.04 -1.83
CA GLN A 89 9.92 16.69 -2.01
C GLN A 89 9.03 17.92 -2.27
N MET A 90 9.63 19.10 -2.39
CA MET A 90 8.92 20.36 -2.60
C MET A 90 9.73 21.31 -3.47
N ARG A 91 9.02 22.10 -4.27
CA ARG A 91 9.61 23.23 -5.01
C ARG A 91 10.17 24.27 -4.03
N PRO A 92 11.32 24.91 -4.31
CA PRO A 92 11.74 26.09 -3.56
C PRO A 92 10.64 27.14 -3.58
N ASP A 93 10.29 27.67 -2.42
CA ASP A 93 9.21 28.65 -2.24
C ASP A 93 9.71 29.98 -1.66
N GLY A 94 11.02 30.11 -1.49
CA GLY A 94 11.70 31.25 -0.87
C GLY A 94 11.45 31.39 0.65
N LYS A 95 10.66 30.51 1.27
CA LYS A 95 10.26 30.58 2.69
C LYS A 95 10.73 29.38 3.50
N SER A 96 10.84 28.21 2.89
CA SER A 96 11.17 26.94 3.52
C SER A 96 12.18 26.21 2.66
N ALA A 97 13.29 25.78 3.27
CA ALA A 97 14.34 25.06 2.57
C ALA A 97 13.91 23.64 2.15
N VAL A 98 13.00 23.03 2.92
CA VAL A 98 12.51 21.66 2.73
C VAL A 98 11.03 21.57 3.08
N SER A 99 10.36 20.52 2.60
CA SER A 99 8.98 20.22 2.99
C SER A 99 8.87 19.79 4.46
N LYS A 100 7.64 19.79 4.99
CA LYS A 100 7.39 19.41 6.38
C LYS A 100 7.73 17.94 6.67
N ILE A 101 7.52 17.03 5.73
CA ILE A 101 7.93 15.62 5.89
C ILE A 101 9.45 15.50 5.90
N GLU A 102 10.15 16.20 5.00
CA GLU A 102 11.61 16.24 5.00
C GLU A 102 12.14 16.76 6.35
N SER A 103 11.57 17.83 6.89
CA SER A 103 11.98 18.35 8.21
C SER A 103 11.84 17.29 9.31
N ILE A 104 10.69 16.60 9.38
CA ILE A 104 10.42 15.59 10.43
C ILE A 104 11.41 14.42 10.32
N LEU A 105 11.65 13.93 9.10
CA LEU A 105 12.52 12.78 8.88
C LEU A 105 14.00 13.14 9.12
N LEU A 106 14.45 14.29 8.63
CA LEU A 106 15.82 14.77 8.83
C LEU A 106 16.10 15.10 10.30
N GLU A 107 15.11 15.62 11.04
CA GLU A 107 15.22 15.83 12.48
C GLU A 107 15.41 14.50 13.22
N LYS A 108 14.65 13.46 12.86
CA LYS A 108 14.80 12.13 13.47
C LYS A 108 16.17 11.49 13.20
N ALA A 109 16.74 11.71 12.02
CA ALA A 109 18.05 11.20 11.64
C ALA A 109 19.22 12.09 12.12
N ARG A 110 18.94 13.25 12.74
CA ARG A 110 19.98 14.20 13.16
C ARG A 110 20.88 13.56 14.22
N GLY A 111 22.20 13.58 13.97
CA GLY A 111 23.20 13.06 14.91
C GLY A 111 23.30 11.52 14.95
N ASN A 112 22.61 10.81 14.06
CA ASN A 112 22.71 9.35 13.94
C ASN A 112 22.74 8.93 12.46
N ASP A 113 23.94 8.85 11.89
CA ASP A 113 24.12 8.48 10.48
C ASP A 113 23.69 7.04 10.18
N ALA A 114 23.69 6.15 11.17
CA ALA A 114 23.23 4.77 10.97
C ALA A 114 21.74 4.72 10.60
N ILE A 115 20.90 5.63 11.13
CA ILE A 115 19.47 5.70 10.81
C ILE A 115 19.22 5.95 9.32
N LYS A 116 20.12 6.67 8.63
CA LYS A 116 19.96 6.98 7.20
C LYS A 116 20.01 5.74 6.30
N GLY A 117 20.67 4.68 6.76
CA GLY A 117 20.78 3.40 6.06
C GLY A 117 19.75 2.36 6.47
N LEU A 118 19.00 2.58 7.56
CA LEU A 118 18.00 1.65 8.06
C LEU A 118 16.70 1.76 7.27
N GLU A 119 16.04 0.62 7.05
CA GLU A 119 14.67 0.59 6.58
C GLU A 119 13.72 1.02 7.71
N PHE A 120 12.60 1.65 7.37
CA PHE A 120 11.66 2.17 8.38
C PHE A 120 11.14 1.08 9.33
N SER A 121 10.88 -0.12 8.82
CA SER A 121 10.41 -1.26 9.62
C SER A 121 11.47 -1.80 10.59
N SER A 122 12.74 -1.43 10.43
CA SER A 122 13.83 -1.81 11.35
C SER A 122 13.93 -0.88 12.57
N LEU A 123 13.17 0.21 12.61
CA LEU A 123 13.11 1.10 13.77
C LEU A 123 12.28 0.47 14.89
N ARG A 124 12.53 0.89 16.15
CA ARG A 124 11.70 0.50 17.28
C ARG A 124 10.26 0.99 17.08
N ASP A 125 9.27 0.21 17.50
CA ASP A 125 7.84 0.53 17.33
C ASP A 125 7.44 1.89 17.92
N VAL A 126 8.04 2.26 19.05
CA VAL A 126 7.83 3.57 19.69
C VAL A 126 8.31 4.71 18.78
N ASP A 127 9.45 4.53 18.10
CA ASP A 127 9.98 5.52 17.16
C ASP A 127 9.13 5.59 15.90
N GLN A 128 8.73 4.44 15.35
CA GLN A 128 7.82 4.41 14.18
C GLN A 128 6.51 5.14 14.49
N THR A 129 5.92 4.87 15.66
CA THR A 129 4.66 5.48 16.10
C THR A 129 4.78 6.99 16.27
N ASP A 130 5.86 7.48 16.91
CA ASP A 130 6.11 8.92 17.08
C ASP A 130 6.25 9.64 15.74
N ILE A 131 7.04 9.08 14.81
CA ILE A 131 7.26 9.68 13.48
C ILE A 131 5.94 9.73 12.69
N VAL A 132 5.20 8.61 12.63
CA VAL A 132 3.94 8.53 11.90
C VAL A 132 2.91 9.51 12.47
N LYS A 133 2.86 9.67 13.80
CA LYS A 133 1.99 10.67 14.44
C LYS A 133 2.34 12.09 13.99
N LYS A 134 3.62 12.48 14.06
CA LYS A 134 4.09 13.81 13.63
C LYS A 134 3.83 14.07 12.16
N VAL A 135 4.08 13.07 11.30
CA VAL A 135 3.82 13.13 9.86
C VAL A 135 2.33 13.28 9.59
N SER A 136 1.48 12.49 10.24
CA SER A 136 0.03 12.59 10.13
C SER A 136 -0.48 13.97 10.51
N GLU A 137 -0.14 14.47 11.70
CA GLU A 137 -0.60 15.78 12.18
C GLU A 137 -0.20 16.93 11.24
N SER A 138 1.01 16.86 10.68
CA SER A 138 1.59 17.90 9.84
C SER A 138 1.15 17.82 8.38
N CYS A 139 1.21 16.63 7.77
CA CYS A 139 1.01 16.46 6.34
C CYS A 139 -0.47 16.32 5.99
N ARG A 140 -1.29 15.69 6.85
CA ARG A 140 -2.73 15.48 6.64
C ARG A 140 -3.48 16.76 6.32
N ARG A 141 -3.17 17.84 7.06
CA ARG A 141 -3.77 19.17 6.89
C ARG A 141 -3.49 19.78 5.52
N ASN A 142 -2.41 19.39 4.86
CA ASN A 142 -1.96 19.98 3.60
C ASN A 142 -2.43 19.18 2.37
N VAL A 143 -2.64 17.88 2.52
CA VAL A 143 -2.81 16.97 1.37
C VAL A 143 -4.20 16.37 1.24
N VAL A 144 -4.87 16.03 2.36
CA VAL A 144 -6.17 15.34 2.29
C VAL A 144 -7.22 16.25 1.63
N GLY A 145 -7.45 17.44 2.18
CA GLY A 145 -8.39 18.38 1.55
C GLY A 145 -7.99 18.82 0.14
N ALA A 146 -6.69 18.89 -0.15
CA ALA A 146 -6.22 19.24 -1.49
C ALA A 146 -6.54 18.18 -2.53
N LEU A 147 -6.25 16.90 -2.24
CA LEU A 147 -6.58 15.80 -3.14
C LEU A 147 -8.10 15.60 -3.24
N PHE A 148 -8.83 15.71 -2.13
CA PHE A 148 -10.29 15.68 -2.13
C PHE A 148 -10.87 16.67 -3.15
N ASN A 149 -10.41 17.93 -3.10
CA ASN A 149 -10.89 18.98 -3.98
C ASN A 149 -10.56 18.71 -5.45
N ASP A 150 -9.35 18.23 -5.77
CA ASP A 150 -8.98 17.92 -7.16
C ASP A 150 -9.68 16.68 -7.72
N MET A 151 -10.22 15.84 -6.84
CA MET A 151 -11.06 14.69 -7.18
C MET A 151 -12.56 15.05 -7.14
N ASP A 152 -12.92 16.34 -7.13
CA ASP A 152 -14.30 16.86 -7.03
C ASP A 152 -15.12 16.28 -5.84
N GLY A 153 -14.43 15.83 -4.79
CA GLY A 153 -15.06 15.11 -3.67
C GLY A 153 -15.69 13.76 -4.03
N LYS A 154 -15.41 13.22 -5.23
CA LYS A 154 -16.01 11.98 -5.77
C LYS A 154 -15.28 10.69 -5.38
N LEU A 155 -14.02 10.80 -4.94
CA LEU A 155 -13.22 9.64 -4.54
C LEU A 155 -13.46 9.25 -3.08
N TYR A 156 -13.43 10.22 -2.17
CA TYR A 156 -13.63 9.99 -0.74
C TYR A 156 -14.21 11.24 -0.06
N GLY A 157 -14.84 11.08 1.10
CA GLY A 157 -15.12 12.14 2.07
C GLY A 157 -14.13 12.08 3.24
N PHE A 158 -13.97 13.17 3.98
CA PHE A 158 -13.03 13.23 5.10
C PHE A 158 -13.40 14.26 6.17
N ASP A 159 -12.89 14.04 7.38
CA ASP A 159 -12.79 15.05 8.43
C ASP A 159 -11.39 14.99 9.04
N LEU A 160 -10.68 16.13 9.12
CA LEU A 160 -9.36 16.21 9.76
C LEU A 160 -9.41 16.03 11.28
N LYS A 161 -10.55 16.27 11.93
CA LYS A 161 -10.74 15.95 13.34
C LYS A 161 -11.15 14.48 13.56
N GLY A 162 -11.72 13.87 12.54
CA GLY A 162 -12.03 12.45 12.51
C GLY A 162 -10.80 11.54 12.42
N SER A 163 -11.06 10.24 12.30
CA SER A 163 -10.07 9.17 12.38
C SER A 163 -9.59 8.65 11.02
N GLY A 164 -10.24 9.02 9.90
CA GLY A 164 -9.87 8.53 8.57
C GLY A 164 -10.63 9.21 7.42
N ILE A 165 -10.58 8.55 6.26
CA ILE A 165 -11.35 8.92 5.06
C ILE A 165 -12.40 7.85 4.75
N TYR A 166 -13.42 8.23 4.00
CA TYR A 166 -14.53 7.36 3.58
C TYR A 166 -14.58 7.32 2.06
N ILE A 167 -14.03 6.26 1.47
CA ILE A 167 -13.89 6.10 0.02
C ILE A 167 -15.23 5.62 -0.55
N ALA A 168 -15.70 6.24 -1.64
CA ALA A 168 -16.88 5.77 -2.36
C ALA A 168 -16.68 4.32 -2.83
N GLU A 169 -17.70 3.47 -2.75
CA GLU A 169 -17.58 2.08 -3.22
C GLU A 169 -17.17 1.99 -4.70
N SER A 170 -17.74 2.84 -5.57
CA SER A 170 -17.35 2.92 -6.98
C SER A 170 -15.88 3.28 -7.16
N GLY A 171 -15.39 4.27 -6.40
CA GLY A 171 -13.99 4.68 -6.42
C GLY A 171 -13.04 3.63 -5.86
N TYR A 172 -13.45 2.93 -4.80
CA TYR A 172 -12.71 1.79 -4.24
C TYR A 172 -12.57 0.67 -5.27
N ASN A 173 -13.68 0.26 -5.89
CA ASN A 173 -13.70 -0.80 -6.90
C ASN A 173 -12.87 -0.41 -8.14
N PHE A 174 -12.95 0.86 -8.58
CA PHE A 174 -12.12 1.39 -9.66
C PHE A 174 -10.63 1.28 -9.33
N MET A 175 -10.20 1.79 -8.17
CA MET A 175 -8.80 1.71 -7.75
C MET A 175 -8.31 0.26 -7.60
N LEU A 176 -9.18 -0.64 -7.14
CA LEU A 176 -8.85 -2.05 -6.97
C LEU A 176 -8.65 -2.76 -8.31
N LYS A 177 -9.48 -2.43 -9.31
CA LYS A 177 -9.44 -2.99 -10.67
C LYS A 177 -8.23 -2.50 -11.45
N TYR A 178 -7.93 -1.21 -11.35
CA TYR A 178 -6.86 -0.55 -12.12
C TYR A 178 -5.60 -0.25 -11.28
N LYS A 179 -5.40 -1.00 -10.20
CA LYS A 179 -4.33 -0.73 -9.23
C LYS A 179 -2.95 -0.65 -9.88
N ALA A 180 -2.64 -1.59 -10.77
CA ALA A 180 -1.32 -1.69 -11.40
C ALA A 180 -1.06 -0.52 -12.37
N GLU A 181 -2.07 -0.13 -13.13
CA GLU A 181 -2.02 1.00 -14.07
C GLU A 181 -1.90 2.32 -13.31
N LEU A 182 -2.73 2.52 -12.28
CA LEU A 182 -2.68 3.72 -11.43
C LEU A 182 -1.34 3.84 -10.69
N GLU A 183 -0.76 2.74 -10.22
CA GLU A 183 0.58 2.76 -9.60
C GLU A 183 1.65 3.21 -10.60
N LYS A 184 1.67 2.65 -11.81
CA LYS A 184 2.64 3.04 -12.85
C LYS A 184 2.51 4.52 -13.22
N LEU A 185 1.28 4.99 -13.42
CA LEU A 185 0.99 6.40 -13.72
C LEU A 185 1.42 7.31 -12.56
N ASN A 186 1.15 6.90 -11.32
CA ASN A 186 1.56 7.65 -10.13
C ASN A 186 3.08 7.76 -10.03
N TYR A 187 3.82 6.66 -10.22
CA TYR A 187 5.29 6.69 -10.20
C TYR A 187 5.86 7.54 -11.32
N TYR A 188 5.33 7.41 -12.54
CA TYR A 188 5.76 8.23 -13.67
C TYR A 188 5.54 9.72 -13.39
N ALA A 189 4.34 10.11 -12.95
CA ALA A 189 4.01 11.49 -12.66
C ALA A 189 4.82 12.04 -11.47
N TRP A 190 5.07 11.22 -10.44
CA TRP A 190 5.91 11.58 -9.30
C TRP A 190 7.36 11.76 -9.72
N ALA A 191 7.93 10.85 -10.52
CA ALA A 191 9.29 10.97 -11.06
C ALA A 191 9.45 12.25 -11.88
N LYS A 192 8.55 12.49 -12.84
CA LYS A 192 8.54 13.70 -13.67
C LYS A 192 8.43 14.98 -12.82
N PHE A 193 7.70 14.95 -11.71
CA PHE A 193 7.67 16.08 -10.78
C PHE A 193 9.00 16.25 -10.04
N MET A 194 9.61 15.15 -9.58
CA MET A 194 10.86 15.15 -8.83
C MET A 194 12.07 15.62 -9.67
N GLU A 195 12.11 15.28 -10.96
CA GLU A 195 13.10 15.78 -11.91
C GLU A 195 13.10 17.31 -11.98
N LYS A 196 11.93 17.95 -11.81
CA LYS A 196 11.80 19.42 -11.84
C LYS A 196 12.30 20.11 -10.56
N ILE A 197 12.59 19.38 -9.48
CA ILE A 197 12.90 19.95 -8.16
C ILE A 197 14.21 19.44 -7.55
N ASN A 198 14.85 18.47 -8.19
CA ASN A 198 16.10 17.86 -7.75
C ASN A 198 17.17 18.02 -8.81
N ASP A 199 18.43 18.08 -8.37
CA ASP A 199 19.59 18.20 -9.25
C ASP A 199 19.94 16.86 -9.92
N ASP A 200 20.51 16.90 -11.13
CA ASP A 200 20.78 15.71 -11.96
C ASP A 200 21.58 14.60 -11.22
N GLY A 201 22.47 14.98 -10.31
CA GLY A 201 23.30 14.05 -9.54
C GLY A 201 22.51 13.05 -8.69
N VAL A 202 21.30 13.39 -8.25
CA VAL A 202 20.45 12.49 -7.45
C VAL A 202 19.37 11.79 -8.29
N LEU A 203 19.21 12.12 -9.58
CA LEU A 203 18.16 11.60 -10.46
C LEU A 203 18.49 10.24 -11.09
N VAL A 204 19.73 9.77 -10.97
CA VAL A 204 20.14 8.44 -11.47
C VAL A 204 19.21 7.36 -10.91
N ARG A 205 18.56 6.61 -11.82
CA ARG A 205 17.61 5.52 -11.52
C ARG A 205 16.46 5.95 -10.60
N LEU A 206 15.91 7.16 -10.79
CA LEU A 206 14.84 7.73 -9.96
C LEU A 206 13.59 6.82 -9.85
N LEU A 207 13.16 6.23 -10.97
CA LEU A 207 12.02 5.30 -10.97
C LEU A 207 12.29 4.10 -10.06
N ASP A 208 13.48 3.49 -10.16
CA ASP A 208 13.87 2.39 -9.27
C ASP A 208 13.90 2.84 -7.81
N LYS A 209 14.36 4.07 -7.53
CA LYS A 209 14.36 4.63 -6.17
C LYS A 209 12.96 4.76 -5.60
N LEU A 210 11.98 5.19 -6.41
CA LEU A 210 10.56 5.27 -6.05
C LEU A 210 9.98 3.87 -5.77
N GLU A 211 10.22 2.92 -6.67
CA GLU A 211 9.73 1.55 -6.50
C GLU A 211 10.35 0.89 -5.26
N LEU A 212 11.64 1.10 -5.02
CA LEU A 212 12.37 0.55 -3.87
C LEU A 212 12.09 1.27 -2.55
N ALA A 213 11.50 2.47 -2.58
CA ALA A 213 11.07 3.18 -1.38
C ALA A 213 9.75 2.65 -0.80
N THR A 214 9.04 1.78 -1.54
CA THR A 214 7.87 1.07 -0.99
C THR A 214 8.28 0.05 0.09
N PRO A 215 7.36 -0.27 1.03
CA PRO A 215 7.66 -1.15 2.15
C PRO A 215 8.33 -2.44 1.68
N ARG A 216 9.33 -2.95 2.40
CA ARG A 216 9.91 -4.28 2.12
C ARG A 216 9.23 -5.34 2.99
N ARG A 217 9.32 -6.60 2.57
CA ARG A 217 8.72 -7.76 3.24
C ARG A 217 9.19 -7.84 4.70
N ASP A 218 8.26 -8.10 5.59
CA ASP A 218 8.53 -8.33 7.01
C ASP A 218 9.07 -9.75 7.25
N ASN A 219 9.55 -10.00 8.47
CA ASN A 219 10.03 -11.32 8.86
C ASN A 219 8.87 -12.33 8.93
N LEU A 220 8.77 -13.19 7.91
CA LEU A 220 7.69 -14.18 7.77
C LEU A 220 7.81 -15.40 8.71
N ALA A 221 8.78 -15.42 9.64
CA ALA A 221 9.02 -16.58 10.50
C ALA A 221 7.81 -16.97 11.36
N VAL A 222 7.08 -15.98 11.89
CA VAL A 222 5.89 -16.21 12.72
C VAL A 222 4.77 -16.86 11.91
N TYR A 223 4.58 -16.42 10.66
CA TYR A 223 3.58 -17.00 9.77
C TYR A 223 3.90 -18.44 9.37
N ARG A 224 5.18 -18.80 9.25
CA ARG A 224 5.59 -20.19 8.96
C ARG A 224 5.11 -21.13 10.05
N GLU A 225 5.30 -20.76 11.31
CA GLU A 225 4.88 -21.55 12.47
C GLU A 225 3.37 -21.80 12.44
N VAL A 226 2.59 -20.73 12.29
CA VAL A 226 1.12 -20.78 12.26
C VAL A 226 0.64 -21.66 11.09
N LEU A 227 1.12 -21.43 9.87
CA LEU A 227 0.73 -22.23 8.70
C LEU A 227 1.12 -23.70 8.84
N TYR A 228 2.34 -23.97 9.32
CA TYR A 228 2.88 -25.32 9.40
C TYR A 228 2.18 -26.16 10.47
N ARG A 229 1.96 -25.59 11.66
CA ARG A 229 1.42 -26.31 12.82
C ARG A 229 -0.10 -26.35 12.87
N GLU A 230 -0.78 -25.30 12.41
CA GLU A 230 -2.23 -25.16 12.61
C GLU A 230 -3.06 -25.48 11.36
N PHE A 231 -2.53 -25.30 10.13
CA PHE A 231 -3.40 -25.22 8.95
C PHE A 231 -3.03 -26.10 7.75
N GLU A 232 -1.75 -26.23 7.40
CA GLU A 232 -1.33 -26.89 6.14
C GLU A 232 -0.71 -28.28 6.35
N GLU A 233 -0.83 -28.82 7.57
CA GLU A 233 -0.43 -30.19 7.93
C GLU A 233 0.98 -30.56 7.44
N CYS A 234 1.92 -29.62 7.52
CA CYS A 234 3.30 -29.80 7.07
C CYS A 234 3.45 -30.09 5.55
N ASN A 235 2.45 -29.83 4.72
CA ASN A 235 2.49 -30.14 3.29
C ASN A 235 2.66 -28.87 2.44
N CYS A 236 3.33 -28.99 1.29
CA CYS A 236 3.36 -27.95 0.28
C CYS A 236 1.96 -27.75 -0.30
N PHE A 237 1.42 -26.54 -0.18
CA PHE A 237 0.13 -26.13 -0.74
C PHE A 237 -0.02 -26.46 -2.24
N TYR A 238 1.06 -26.35 -3.02
CA TYR A 238 0.99 -26.50 -4.48
C TYR A 238 1.16 -27.93 -5.00
N CYS A 239 1.97 -28.76 -4.34
CA CYS A 239 2.30 -30.11 -4.82
C CYS A 239 2.00 -31.24 -3.82
N GLY A 240 1.53 -30.92 -2.61
CA GLY A 240 1.20 -31.89 -1.57
C GLY A 240 2.40 -32.59 -0.92
N LYS A 241 3.64 -32.28 -1.32
CA LYS A 241 4.84 -32.89 -0.74
C LYS A 241 4.98 -32.49 0.74
N LYS A 242 5.23 -33.46 1.62
CA LYS A 242 5.61 -33.22 3.02
C LYS A 242 6.88 -32.37 3.11
N LEU A 243 6.87 -31.41 4.02
CA LEU A 243 7.92 -30.44 4.28
C LEU A 243 8.50 -30.68 5.68
N GLY A 244 9.76 -30.30 5.87
CA GLY A 244 10.36 -30.22 7.20
C GLY A 244 10.01 -28.88 7.85
N PHE A 245 10.06 -28.83 9.18
CA PHE A 245 9.88 -27.58 9.91
C PHE A 245 11.18 -26.76 9.93
N ASP A 246 11.59 -26.27 8.77
CA ASP A 246 12.73 -25.36 8.65
C ASP A 246 12.51 -24.36 7.49
N GLY A 247 13.23 -23.24 7.55
CA GLY A 247 13.17 -22.21 6.51
C GLY A 247 13.79 -22.63 5.17
N LYS A 248 14.40 -23.82 5.06
CA LYS A 248 15.03 -24.33 3.82
C LYS A 248 14.07 -25.20 3.02
N SER A 249 13.18 -25.91 3.69
CA SER A 249 12.23 -26.85 3.10
C SER A 249 10.81 -26.31 3.09
N ALA A 250 10.45 -25.45 4.05
CA ALA A 250 9.14 -24.82 4.15
C ALA A 250 9.23 -23.30 4.01
N HIS A 251 8.85 -22.79 2.83
CA HIS A 251 8.77 -21.36 2.55
C HIS A 251 7.35 -20.85 2.81
N VAL A 252 7.24 -19.61 3.30
CA VAL A 252 5.99 -18.85 3.27
C VAL A 252 5.95 -18.11 1.94
N ASP A 253 4.92 -18.39 1.13
CA ASP A 253 4.72 -17.78 -0.18
C ASP A 253 3.43 -16.97 -0.21
N HIS A 254 3.44 -15.87 -0.95
CA HIS A 254 2.27 -15.02 -1.20
C HIS A 254 1.45 -15.63 -2.32
N PHE A 255 0.25 -16.12 -2.00
CA PHE A 255 -0.69 -16.69 -2.96
C PHE A 255 -0.91 -15.75 -4.15
N ILE A 256 -1.39 -14.54 -3.90
CA ILE A 256 -1.34 -13.43 -4.86
C ILE A 256 0.01 -12.73 -4.67
N PRO A 257 0.82 -12.54 -5.74
CA PRO A 257 2.16 -11.97 -5.62
C PRO A 257 2.22 -10.68 -4.79
N TRP A 258 3.19 -10.62 -3.87
CA TRP A 258 3.41 -9.45 -3.03
C TRP A 258 3.61 -8.16 -3.83
N SER A 259 4.16 -8.24 -5.05
CA SER A 259 4.30 -7.09 -5.95
C SER A 259 2.96 -6.43 -6.31
N TYR A 260 1.83 -7.14 -6.20
CA TYR A 260 0.49 -6.61 -6.40
C TYR A 260 -0.18 -6.20 -5.09
N VAL A 261 -0.12 -7.07 -4.07
CA VAL A 261 -0.84 -6.87 -2.80
C VAL A 261 -0.16 -5.82 -1.92
N LYS A 262 1.18 -5.79 -1.90
CA LYS A 262 2.02 -4.88 -1.10
C LYS A 262 1.73 -4.91 0.40
N ASP A 263 1.21 -6.04 0.88
CA ASP A 263 0.94 -6.27 2.29
C ASP A 263 1.22 -7.73 2.67
N ASP A 264 1.64 -7.91 3.92
CA ASP A 264 1.99 -9.18 4.51
C ASP A 264 0.85 -9.60 5.43
N LYS A 265 -0.02 -10.48 4.92
CA LYS A 265 -1.23 -10.93 5.61
C LYS A 265 -1.43 -12.43 5.48
N LEU A 266 -1.73 -13.08 6.60
CA LEU A 266 -1.92 -14.54 6.66
C LEU A 266 -2.97 -15.07 5.65
N TRP A 267 -4.05 -14.32 5.38
CA TRP A 267 -5.05 -14.72 4.39
C TRP A 267 -4.50 -14.85 2.97
N ASN A 268 -3.36 -14.22 2.66
CA ASN A 268 -2.66 -14.32 1.39
C ASN A 268 -1.43 -15.24 1.43
N PHE A 269 -1.10 -15.85 2.58
CA PHE A 269 0.08 -16.71 2.68
C PHE A 269 -0.28 -18.17 2.51
N VAL A 270 0.66 -18.95 1.96
CA VAL A 270 0.60 -20.41 1.91
C VAL A 270 1.97 -21.01 2.20
N LEU A 271 2.02 -22.26 2.65
CA LEU A 271 3.24 -23.03 2.81
C LEU A 271 3.63 -23.66 1.47
N SER A 272 4.88 -23.48 1.06
CA SER A 272 5.38 -24.00 -0.22
C SER A 272 6.77 -24.60 -0.10
N CYS A 273 7.05 -25.62 -0.92
CA CYS A 273 8.43 -26.07 -1.11
C CYS A 273 9.20 -25.08 -1.99
N PRO A 274 10.54 -25.01 -1.88
CA PRO A 274 11.37 -24.08 -2.67
C PRO A 274 11.10 -24.16 -4.17
N ARG A 275 11.03 -25.38 -4.71
CA ARG A 275 10.77 -25.63 -6.14
C ARG A 275 9.44 -25.02 -6.60
N CYS A 276 8.37 -25.13 -5.82
CA CYS A 276 7.07 -24.58 -6.22
C CYS A 276 7.07 -23.06 -6.11
N ASN A 277 7.62 -22.52 -5.02
CA ASN A 277 7.73 -21.08 -4.79
C ASN A 277 8.53 -20.41 -5.93
N GLU A 278 9.70 -20.95 -6.28
CA GLU A 278 10.55 -20.44 -7.36
C GLU A 278 9.87 -20.54 -8.74
N LYS A 279 9.15 -21.64 -9.02
CA LYS A 279 8.45 -21.85 -10.30
C LYS A 279 7.24 -20.91 -10.45
N LYS A 280 6.55 -20.63 -9.34
CA LYS A 280 5.45 -19.64 -9.29
C LYS A 280 6.01 -18.22 -9.44
N ASN A 281 7.00 -17.83 -8.64
CA ASN A 281 7.57 -16.47 -8.66
C ASN A 281 6.43 -15.42 -8.60
N ASN A 282 6.41 -14.44 -9.50
CA ASN A 282 5.40 -13.41 -9.63
C ASN A 282 4.16 -13.83 -10.45
N LYS A 283 3.97 -15.13 -10.68
CA LYS A 283 2.76 -15.67 -11.34
C LYS A 283 1.63 -15.86 -10.33
N ILE A 284 0.41 -15.85 -10.84
CA ILE A 284 -0.82 -16.06 -10.06
C ILE A 284 -1.20 -17.54 -10.12
N PRO A 285 -1.47 -18.22 -8.99
CA PRO A 285 -1.91 -19.61 -8.99
C PRO A 285 -3.19 -19.84 -9.80
N ALA A 286 -3.29 -20.97 -10.50
CA ALA A 286 -4.50 -21.38 -11.22
C ALA A 286 -5.75 -21.44 -10.32
N GLU A 287 -6.93 -21.32 -10.92
CA GLU A 287 -8.22 -21.21 -10.22
C GLU A 287 -8.49 -22.36 -9.23
N ARG A 288 -8.08 -23.59 -9.56
CA ARG A 288 -8.16 -24.73 -8.62
C ARG A 288 -7.47 -24.47 -7.27
N TYR A 289 -6.38 -23.70 -7.25
CA TYR A 289 -5.70 -23.32 -6.03
C TYR A 289 -6.43 -22.19 -5.29
N LEU A 290 -7.15 -21.33 -6.02
CA LEU A 290 -7.98 -20.29 -5.43
C LEU A 290 -9.13 -20.90 -4.61
N GLU A 291 -9.76 -21.95 -5.13
CA GLU A 291 -10.80 -22.68 -4.37
C GLU A 291 -10.25 -23.28 -3.06
N ILE A 292 -9.04 -23.85 -3.11
CA ILE A 292 -8.39 -24.44 -1.93
C ILE A 292 -8.09 -23.37 -0.89
N VAL A 293 -7.48 -22.25 -1.30
CA VAL A 293 -7.11 -21.18 -0.35
C VAL A 293 -8.34 -20.48 0.23
N LEU A 294 -9.42 -20.30 -0.55
CA LEU A 294 -10.69 -19.76 -0.07
C LEU A 294 -11.31 -20.67 0.99
N LYS A 295 -11.43 -21.97 0.71
CA LYS A 295 -11.96 -22.96 1.67
C LYS A 295 -11.12 -23.01 2.95
N ARG A 296 -9.80 -22.94 2.81
CA ARG A 296 -8.88 -22.86 3.96
C ARG A 296 -9.09 -21.58 4.76
N ASN A 297 -9.20 -20.43 4.10
CA ASN A 297 -9.41 -19.14 4.76
C ASN A 297 -10.68 -19.10 5.61
N GLU A 298 -11.77 -19.73 5.16
CA GLU A 298 -12.99 -19.85 5.97
C GLU A 298 -12.75 -20.63 7.28
N LYS A 299 -11.87 -21.64 7.26
CA LYS A 299 -11.47 -22.37 8.47
C LYS A 299 -10.53 -21.55 9.36
N ILE A 300 -9.56 -20.86 8.76
CA ILE A 300 -8.58 -20.05 9.51
C ILE A 300 -9.28 -18.90 10.23
N LYS A 301 -10.20 -18.21 9.55
CA LYS A 301 -10.86 -16.99 10.06
C LYS A 301 -11.53 -17.17 11.43
N VAL A 302 -11.95 -18.39 11.79
CA VAL A 302 -12.60 -18.68 13.08
C VAL A 302 -11.62 -19.06 14.20
N SER A 303 -10.31 -19.10 13.94
CA SER A 303 -9.28 -19.40 14.95
C SER A 303 -9.19 -18.30 16.01
N SER A 304 -9.00 -18.67 17.27
CA SER A 304 -8.79 -17.72 18.38
C SER A 304 -7.38 -17.12 18.44
N ASN A 305 -6.47 -17.52 17.53
CA ASN A 305 -5.11 -16.98 17.47
C ASN A 305 -5.13 -15.47 17.17
N GLU A 306 -4.43 -14.67 17.98
CA GLU A 306 -4.43 -13.21 17.89
C GLU A 306 -3.95 -12.69 16.52
N ILE A 307 -2.91 -13.31 15.95
CA ILE A 307 -2.39 -12.93 14.62
C ILE A 307 -3.43 -13.19 13.55
N VAL A 308 -4.17 -14.30 13.67
CA VAL A 308 -5.26 -14.62 12.75
C VAL A 308 -6.36 -13.56 12.84
N GLN A 309 -6.79 -13.20 14.04
CA GLN A 309 -7.82 -12.18 14.25
C GLN A 309 -7.42 -10.82 13.65
N ILE A 310 -6.17 -10.40 13.86
CA ILE A 310 -5.63 -9.14 13.32
C ILE A 310 -5.57 -9.19 11.79
N ASP A 311 -5.01 -10.26 11.22
CA ASP A 311 -4.81 -10.32 9.76
C ASP A 311 -6.11 -10.54 8.99
N PHE A 312 -7.08 -11.23 9.57
CA PHE A 312 -8.38 -11.48 8.95
C PHE A 312 -9.44 -10.42 9.25
N GLU A 313 -9.13 -9.37 10.03
CA GLU A 313 -10.10 -8.33 10.42
C GLU A 313 -10.83 -7.71 9.20
N CYS A 314 -10.10 -7.43 8.12
CA CYS A 314 -10.65 -6.87 6.88
C CYS A 314 -10.84 -7.91 5.76
N TYR A 315 -10.65 -9.21 6.05
CA TYR A 315 -10.73 -10.26 5.04
C TYR A 315 -12.18 -10.52 4.59
N ASN A 316 -12.37 -10.53 3.28
CA ASN A 316 -13.62 -10.89 2.64
C ASN A 316 -13.33 -11.80 1.42
N PRO A 317 -13.97 -12.98 1.31
CA PRO A 317 -13.68 -13.95 0.26
C PRO A 317 -14.02 -13.45 -1.15
N GLU A 318 -15.11 -12.69 -1.32
CA GLU A 318 -15.49 -12.12 -2.62
C GLU A 318 -14.50 -11.03 -3.06
N ARG A 319 -14.01 -10.23 -2.11
CA ARG A 319 -12.93 -9.26 -2.36
C ARG A 319 -11.66 -10.00 -2.77
N PHE A 320 -11.27 -11.05 -2.05
CA PHE A 320 -10.10 -11.87 -2.37
C PHE A 320 -10.17 -12.47 -3.80
N LEU A 321 -11.34 -13.00 -4.19
CA LEU A 321 -11.62 -13.47 -5.55
C LEU A 321 -11.45 -12.35 -6.60
N ARG A 322 -12.03 -11.17 -6.35
CA ARG A 322 -11.89 -10.01 -7.25
C ARG A 322 -10.43 -9.62 -7.45
N ILE A 323 -9.64 -9.64 -6.38
CA ILE A 323 -8.21 -9.27 -6.42
C ILE A 323 -7.42 -10.26 -7.24
N TRP A 324 -7.65 -11.56 -7.05
CA TRP A 324 -7.01 -12.60 -7.87
C TRP A 324 -7.30 -12.37 -9.36
N LYS A 325 -8.55 -12.04 -9.69
CA LYS A 325 -8.97 -11.74 -11.08
C LYS A 325 -8.32 -10.45 -11.60
N TYR A 326 -8.28 -9.38 -10.82
CA TYR A 326 -7.67 -8.11 -11.25
C TYR A 326 -6.15 -8.20 -11.36
N ALA A 327 -5.49 -8.95 -10.49
CA ALA A 327 -4.09 -9.25 -10.62
C ALA A 327 -3.81 -9.99 -11.94
N GLN A 328 -4.69 -10.91 -12.36
CA GLN A 328 -4.57 -11.56 -13.67
C GLN A 328 -4.74 -10.56 -14.81
N LEU A 329 -5.74 -9.67 -14.74
CA LEU A 329 -5.97 -8.62 -15.74
C LEU A 329 -4.81 -7.61 -15.84
N SER A 330 -4.05 -7.41 -14.76
CA SER A 330 -2.87 -6.54 -14.75
C SER A 330 -1.66 -7.07 -15.53
N GLY A 331 -1.80 -8.25 -16.16
CA GLY A 331 -0.78 -8.87 -17.02
C GLY A 331 0.07 -9.95 -16.33
N MET A 332 -0.28 -10.36 -15.11
CA MET A 332 0.41 -11.45 -14.42
C MET A 332 0.04 -12.81 -15.03
N LYS A 333 1.05 -13.60 -15.40
CA LYS A 333 0.85 -14.94 -15.96
C LYS A 333 0.35 -15.92 -14.90
N GLN A 334 -0.35 -16.96 -15.35
CA GLN A 334 -0.85 -18.00 -14.47
C GLN A 334 0.20 -19.07 -14.18
N PHE A 335 0.21 -19.58 -12.95
CA PHE A 335 0.96 -20.73 -12.51
C PHE A 335 0.04 -21.95 -12.41
N ALA A 336 0.25 -22.89 -13.34
CA ALA A 336 -0.30 -24.24 -13.27
C ALA A 336 0.87 -25.21 -13.05
N ASN A 337 0.86 -25.93 -11.93
CA ASN A 337 1.69 -27.12 -11.80
C ASN A 337 0.98 -28.23 -12.59
N LEU A 338 1.39 -28.44 -13.84
CA LEU A 338 1.19 -29.75 -14.46
C LEU A 338 1.96 -30.79 -13.65
#